data_AF-A0A524DBG8-F1
#
_entry.id   AF-A0A524DBG8-F1
#
_cell.length_a   1.000
_cell.length_b   1.000
_cell.length_c   1.000
_cell.angle_alpha   90.00
_cell.angle_beta   90.00
_cell.angle_gamma   90.00
#
_symmetry.space_group_name_H-M   'P 1'
#
loop_
_entity.id
_entity.type
_entity.pdbx_description
1 polymer ?
#
loop_
_entity_poly.entity_id
_entity_poly.type
_entity_poly.pdbx_seq_one_letter_code
_entity_poly.pdbx_strand_id
1 'polypeptide(L)'
;MIYKVFIINAKNGISILDTSFKQFKEKQIEKEVFLEFFNAINETIDFIQEAMTKGKEIKEKRRVIESEQLFIVIYYHPNAEVLICLISDAGDNIDKLKDIVRKIGNRFWKKHESDLDYYRETHNKGKFTTFKTDIEILTMEGRIAEEYPKLIVIKNVLQKIHSMGIINDFDYLIALKCTGKNSPLEISHMFDKTRMEIHDNLQKLKELEIISF
;
A
#
# COMPACT_ATOMS: atom_id res chain seq x y z
N MET A 1 -2.44 6.33 3.10
CA MET A 1 -2.44 5.62 4.38
C MET A 1 -2.58 4.11 4.20
N ILE A 2 -1.83 3.32 4.98
CA ILE A 2 -2.03 1.88 5.16
C ILE A 2 -3.19 1.65 6.15
N TYR A 3 -4.19 0.88 5.72
CA TYR A 3 -5.35 0.52 6.53
C TYR A 3 -5.09 -0.72 7.37
N LYS A 4 -4.56 -1.76 6.73
CA LYS A 4 -4.47 -3.08 7.33
C LYS A 4 -3.28 -3.86 6.78
N VAL A 5 -2.64 -4.63 7.67
CA VAL A 5 -1.59 -5.60 7.34
C VAL A 5 -2.02 -6.97 7.81
N PHE A 6 -1.81 -7.98 6.97
CA PHE A 6 -2.04 -9.38 7.27
C PHE A 6 -0.74 -10.17 7.07
N ILE A 7 -0.51 -11.13 7.96
CA ILE A 7 0.47 -12.21 7.81
C ILE A 7 -0.33 -13.49 7.70
N ILE A 8 -0.24 -14.17 6.55
CA ILE A 8 -1.03 -15.34 6.22
C ILE A 8 -0.09 -16.50 5.94
N ASN A 9 -0.38 -17.68 6.49
CA ASN A 9 0.36 -18.89 6.17
C ASN A 9 0.08 -19.28 4.70
N ALA A 10 1.12 -19.32 3.87
CA ALA A 10 0.97 -19.60 2.45
C ALA A 10 0.61 -21.08 2.15
N LYS A 11 0.78 -21.99 3.12
CA LYS A 11 0.44 -23.40 2.94
C LYS A 11 -1.05 -23.69 3.08
N ASN A 12 -1.77 -22.95 3.92
CA ASN A 12 -3.17 -23.25 4.23
C ASN A 12 -4.10 -22.03 4.20
N GLY A 13 -3.58 -20.83 3.89
CA GLY A 13 -4.37 -19.60 3.82
C GLY A 13 -4.87 -19.07 5.16
N ILE A 14 -4.42 -19.63 6.28
CA ILE A 14 -4.86 -19.20 7.60
C ILE A 14 -4.08 -17.94 8.00
N SER A 15 -4.81 -16.88 8.38
CA SER A 15 -4.21 -15.67 8.95
C SER A 15 -3.49 -16.00 10.26
N ILE A 16 -2.19 -15.72 10.31
CA ILE A 16 -1.33 -15.85 11.49
C ILE A 16 -1.50 -14.61 12.38
N LEU A 17 -1.50 -13.42 11.76
CA LEU A 17 -1.57 -12.14 12.44
C LEU A 17 -2.22 -11.09 11.54
N ASP A 18 -3.01 -10.20 12.11
CA ASP A 18 -3.46 -8.98 11.45
C ASP A 18 -3.38 -7.75 12.37
N THR A 19 -3.07 -6.61 11.76
CA THR A 19 -3.00 -5.29 12.40
C THR A 19 -3.80 -4.30 11.57
N SER A 20 -4.70 -3.57 12.22
CA SER A 20 -5.49 -2.50 11.61
C SER A 20 -5.05 -1.15 12.19
N PHE A 21 -4.76 -0.17 11.33
CA PHE A 21 -4.38 1.18 11.74
C PHE A 21 -5.55 2.16 11.67
N LYS A 22 -6.50 1.90 10.77
CA LYS A 22 -7.70 2.73 10.59
C LYS A 22 -8.86 1.88 10.09
N GLN A 23 -10.07 2.27 10.45
CA GLN A 23 -11.28 1.69 9.89
C GLN A 23 -11.52 2.22 8.48
N PHE A 24 -11.99 1.35 7.58
CA PHE A 24 -12.49 1.79 6.28
C PHE A 24 -13.64 2.77 6.51
N LYS A 25 -13.62 3.91 5.80
CA LYS A 25 -14.64 4.96 5.97
C LYS A 25 -16.04 4.49 5.56
N GLU A 26 -16.13 3.52 4.65
CA GLU A 26 -17.40 2.99 4.14
C GLU A 26 -17.42 1.46 4.18
N LYS A 27 -18.47 0.89 4.78
CA LYS A 27 -18.65 -0.57 4.93
C LYS A 27 -18.88 -1.29 3.59
N GLN A 28 -19.28 -0.58 2.54
CA GLN A 28 -19.45 -1.14 1.20
C GLN A 28 -18.10 -1.31 0.50
N ILE A 29 -17.25 -0.28 0.53
CA ILE A 29 -15.86 -0.35 0.08
C ILE A 29 -15.15 -1.51 0.77
N GLU A 30 -15.33 -1.64 2.09
CA GLU A 30 -14.76 -2.75 2.85
C GLU A 30 -15.13 -4.14 2.28
N LYS A 31 -16.39 -4.36 1.89
CA LYS A 31 -16.84 -5.65 1.35
C LYS A 31 -16.28 -5.97 -0.03
N GLU A 32 -16.31 -5.01 -0.94
CA GLU A 32 -15.82 -5.20 -2.32
C GLU A 32 -14.30 -5.37 -2.34
N VAL A 33 -13.59 -4.52 -1.60
CA VAL A 33 -12.13 -4.58 -1.46
C VAL A 33 -11.70 -5.89 -0.84
N PHE A 34 -12.38 -6.36 0.22
CA PHE A 34 -12.02 -7.64 0.82
C PHE A 34 -12.26 -8.82 -0.14
N LEU A 35 -13.28 -8.75 -1.00
CA LEU A 35 -13.52 -9.80 -1.98
C LEU A 35 -12.36 -9.89 -2.98
N GLU A 36 -11.96 -8.77 -3.59
CA GLU A 36 -10.81 -8.73 -4.51
C GLU A 36 -9.51 -9.14 -3.82
N PHE A 37 -9.31 -8.68 -2.59
CA PHE A 37 -8.17 -9.01 -1.75
C PHE A 37 -8.06 -10.52 -1.47
N PHE A 38 -9.15 -11.15 -1.01
CA PHE A 38 -9.14 -12.57 -0.70
C PHE A 38 -9.04 -13.45 -1.95
N ASN A 39 -9.66 -13.05 -3.07
CA ASN A 39 -9.48 -13.73 -4.35
C ASN A 39 -8.01 -13.70 -4.78
N ALA A 40 -7.35 -12.54 -4.69
CA ALA A 40 -5.94 -12.41 -5.01
C ALA A 40 -5.01 -13.22 -4.11
N ILE A 41 -5.33 -13.31 -2.81
CA ILE A 41 -4.63 -14.18 -1.87
C ILE A 41 -4.79 -15.64 -2.28
N ASN A 42 -6.01 -16.09 -2.54
CA ASN A 42 -6.30 -17.47 -2.94
C ASN A 42 -5.56 -17.85 -4.21
N GLU A 43 -5.62 -17.02 -5.27
CA GLU A 43 -4.85 -17.24 -6.50
C GLU A 43 -3.34 -17.32 -6.25
N THR A 44 -2.83 -16.51 -5.32
CA THR A 44 -1.40 -16.52 -4.97
C THR A 44 -1.02 -17.79 -4.22
N ILE A 45 -1.87 -18.25 -3.31
CA ILE A 45 -1.71 -19.51 -2.56
C ILE A 45 -1.77 -20.70 -3.50
N ASP A 46 -2.76 -20.76 -4.39
CA ASP A 46 -2.94 -21.86 -5.34
C ASP A 46 -1.70 -22.00 -6.23
N PHE A 47 -1.19 -20.87 -6.75
CA PHE A 47 0.06 -20.85 -7.51
C PHE A 47 1.25 -21.37 -6.68
N ILE A 48 1.34 -20.98 -5.40
CA ILE A 48 2.44 -21.41 -4.52
C ILE A 48 2.34 -22.91 -4.24
N GLN A 49 1.16 -23.42 -3.91
CA GLN A 49 0.93 -24.84 -3.67
C GLN A 49 1.19 -25.69 -4.93
N GLU A 50 0.77 -25.22 -6.10
CA GLU A 50 1.01 -25.91 -7.37
C GLU A 50 2.52 -26.00 -7.68
N ALA A 51 3.28 -24.93 -7.42
CA ALA A 51 4.72 -24.96 -7.62
C ALA A 51 5.43 -25.87 -6.59
N MET A 52 5.01 -25.84 -5.32
CA MET A 52 5.56 -26.72 -4.26
C MET A 52 5.29 -28.20 -4.54
N THR A 53 4.08 -28.56 -4.97
CA THR A 53 3.74 -29.95 -5.34
C THR A 53 4.54 -30.47 -6.52
N LYS A 54 4.99 -29.58 -7.41
CA LYS A 54 5.89 -29.89 -8.53
C LYS A 54 7.38 -29.87 -8.14
N GLY A 55 7.71 -29.71 -6.85
CA GLY A 55 9.08 -29.66 -6.36
C GLY A 55 9.86 -28.42 -6.81
N LYS A 56 9.17 -27.36 -7.25
CA LYS A 56 9.80 -26.12 -7.71
C LYS A 56 10.04 -25.18 -6.54
N GLU A 57 11.26 -24.66 -6.46
CA GLU A 57 11.59 -23.59 -5.51
C GLU A 57 10.97 -22.27 -5.96
N ILE A 58 10.24 -21.62 -5.07
CA ILE A 58 9.58 -20.34 -5.34
C ILE A 58 10.41 -19.24 -4.71
N LYS A 59 10.94 -18.34 -5.56
CA LYS A 59 11.62 -17.13 -5.10
C LYS A 59 10.62 -16.12 -4.54
N GLU A 60 11.13 -15.09 -3.87
CA GLU A 60 10.33 -13.92 -3.49
C GLU A 60 9.41 -13.50 -4.64
N LYS A 61 8.11 -13.39 -4.36
CA LYS A 61 7.10 -12.95 -5.33
C LYS A 61 6.37 -11.75 -4.76
N ARG A 62 6.15 -10.74 -5.61
CA ARG A 62 5.36 -9.55 -5.28
C ARG A 62 4.23 -9.42 -6.29
N ARG A 63 3.03 -9.14 -5.80
CA ARG A 63 1.86 -8.78 -6.59
C ARG A 63 1.31 -7.47 -6.03
N VAL A 64 1.05 -6.52 -6.92
CA VAL A 64 0.32 -5.29 -6.59
C VAL A 64 -0.99 -5.34 -7.36
N ILE A 65 -2.08 -5.05 -6.67
CA ILE A 65 -3.41 -4.88 -7.25
C ILE A 65 -3.82 -3.45 -6.97
N GLU A 66 -4.23 -2.78 -8.04
CA GLU A 66 -4.58 -1.37 -8.03
C GLU A 66 -6.06 -1.24 -8.36
N SER A 67 -6.79 -0.54 -7.51
CA SER A 67 -8.16 -0.10 -7.74
C SER A 67 -8.20 1.42 -7.68
N GLU A 68 -9.31 2.04 -8.07
CA GLU A 68 -9.45 3.51 -7.99
C GLU A 68 -9.22 4.04 -6.57
N GLN A 69 -9.55 3.25 -5.56
CA GLN A 69 -9.55 3.70 -4.18
C GLN A 69 -8.34 3.19 -3.39
N LEU A 70 -7.82 2.00 -3.71
CA LEU A 70 -6.85 1.30 -2.87
C LEU A 70 -5.75 0.59 -3.66
N PHE A 71 -4.60 0.45 -2.99
CA PHE A 71 -3.56 -0.50 -3.35
C PHE A 71 -3.58 -1.68 -2.41
N ILE A 72 -3.45 -2.87 -3.00
CA ILE A 72 -3.23 -4.12 -2.30
C ILE A 72 -1.85 -4.62 -2.71
N VAL A 73 -0.97 -4.79 -1.73
CA VAL A 73 0.38 -5.33 -1.96
C VAL A 73 0.49 -6.69 -1.27
N ILE A 74 0.81 -7.72 -2.04
CA ILE A 74 1.02 -9.09 -1.57
C ILE A 74 2.47 -9.48 -1.81
N TYR A 75 3.17 -9.85 -0.75
CA TYR A 75 4.55 -10.30 -0.77
C TYR A 75 4.67 -11.72 -0.20
N TYR A 76 5.18 -12.65 -1.00
CA TYR A 76 5.51 -13.99 -0.53
C TYR A 76 6.95 -14.03 -0.02
N HIS A 77 7.12 -14.41 1.25
CA HIS A 77 8.41 -14.61 1.88
C HIS A 77 8.73 -16.12 1.93
N PRO A 78 9.68 -16.63 1.12
CA PRO A 78 9.87 -18.07 0.94
C PRO A 78 10.32 -18.82 2.20
N ASN A 79 11.30 -18.30 2.95
CA ASN A 79 11.82 -19.02 4.13
C ASN A 79 10.78 -19.19 5.24
N ALA A 80 10.00 -18.14 5.48
CA ALA A 80 8.89 -18.17 6.43
C ALA A 80 7.64 -18.88 5.89
N GLU A 81 7.56 -19.08 4.57
CA GLU A 81 6.37 -19.58 3.85
C GLU A 81 5.08 -18.80 4.20
N VAL A 82 5.19 -17.47 4.28
CA VAL A 82 4.06 -16.58 4.59
C VAL A 82 3.83 -15.57 3.49
N LEU A 83 2.57 -15.14 3.36
CA LEU A 83 2.18 -13.95 2.62
C LEU A 83 2.10 -12.78 3.59
N ILE A 84 2.80 -11.70 3.27
CA ILE A 84 2.64 -10.39 3.88
C ILE A 84 1.75 -9.57 2.94
N CYS A 85 0.54 -9.30 3.38
CA CYS A 85 -0.44 -8.56 2.60
C CYS A 85 -0.72 -7.22 3.28
N LEU A 86 -0.82 -6.18 2.47
CA LEU A 86 -1.06 -4.81 2.91
C LEU A 86 -2.17 -4.20 2.06
N ILE A 87 -3.05 -3.43 2.69
CA ILE A 87 -4.07 -2.62 2.05
C ILE A 87 -3.79 -1.17 2.39
N SER A 88 -3.66 -0.29 1.38
CA SER A 88 -3.44 1.14 1.56
C SER A 88 -4.30 1.97 0.62
N ASP A 89 -4.35 3.28 0.85
CA ASP A 89 -4.85 4.23 -0.12
C ASP A 89 -4.10 4.06 -1.43
N ALA A 90 -4.81 4.13 -2.56
CA ALA A 90 -4.12 4.07 -3.84
C ALA A 90 -3.22 5.31 -4.05
N GLY A 91 -3.32 6.37 -3.24
CA GLY A 91 -2.49 7.57 -3.34
C GLY A 91 -1.08 7.40 -2.77
N ASP A 92 -0.81 6.28 -2.11
CA ASP A 92 0.44 6.03 -1.43
C ASP A 92 1.57 5.65 -2.38
N ASN A 93 2.81 5.92 -1.97
CA ASN A 93 3.98 5.54 -2.73
C ASN A 93 4.16 4.01 -2.76
N ILE A 94 3.88 3.42 -3.92
CA ILE A 94 3.91 1.97 -4.14
C ILE A 94 5.28 1.33 -3.84
N ASP A 95 6.38 2.04 -4.10
CA ASP A 95 7.72 1.49 -3.88
C ASP A 95 8.07 1.49 -2.39
N LYS A 96 7.64 2.51 -1.65
CA LYS A 96 7.67 2.48 -0.18
C LYS A 96 6.85 1.30 0.34
N LEU A 97 5.63 1.09 -0.15
CA LEU A 97 4.77 -0.04 0.26
C LEU A 97 5.45 -1.39 0.02
N LYS A 98 6.04 -1.60 -1.17
CA LYS A 98 6.81 -2.81 -1.51
C LYS A 98 7.99 -3.02 -0.56
N ASP A 99 8.70 -1.96 -0.21
CA ASP A 99 9.82 -2.04 0.72
C ASP A 99 9.39 -2.38 2.14
N ILE A 100 8.26 -1.84 2.58
CA ILE A 100 7.70 -2.09 3.91
C ILE A 100 7.26 -3.55 4.05
N VAL A 101 6.50 -4.11 3.09
CA VAL A 101 6.07 -5.53 3.18
C VAL A 101 7.26 -6.49 3.19
N ARG A 102 8.34 -6.16 2.46
CA ARG A 102 9.59 -6.92 2.50
C ARG A 102 10.27 -6.84 3.86
N LYS A 103 10.39 -5.63 4.44
CA LYS A 103 10.96 -5.42 5.79
C LYS A 103 10.16 -6.16 6.86
N ILE A 104 8.83 -6.12 6.77
CA ILE A 104 7.93 -6.86 7.67
C ILE A 104 8.21 -8.37 7.56
N GLY A 105 8.24 -8.93 6.35
CA GLY A 105 8.51 -10.35 6.14
C GLY A 105 9.87 -10.78 6.71
N ASN A 106 10.94 -10.03 6.41
CA ASN A 106 12.29 -10.36 6.87
C ASN A 106 12.40 -10.28 8.39
N ARG A 107 11.77 -9.28 9.02
CA ARG A 107 11.76 -9.10 10.48
C ARG A 107 10.91 -10.16 11.16
N PHE A 108 9.80 -10.55 10.54
CA PHE A 108 8.94 -11.63 11.02
C PHE A 108 9.70 -12.95 11.06
N TRP A 109 10.33 -13.32 9.94
CA TRP A 109 11.16 -14.53 9.86
C TRP A 109 12.25 -14.55 10.93
N LYS A 110 13.03 -13.47 11.03
CA LYS A 110 14.13 -13.37 12.00
C LYS A 110 13.67 -13.53 13.46
N LYS A 111 12.46 -13.09 13.80
CA LYS A 111 11.94 -13.13 15.18
C LYS A 111 11.22 -14.44 15.50
N HIS A 112 10.59 -15.06 14.51
CA HIS A 112 9.60 -16.12 14.71
C HIS A 112 9.89 -17.42 13.95
N GLU A 113 11.10 -17.59 13.42
CA GLU A 113 11.55 -18.83 12.76
C GLU A 113 11.21 -20.09 13.60
N SER A 114 11.62 -20.12 14.87
CA SER A 114 11.32 -21.26 15.76
C SER A 114 9.85 -21.36 16.16
N ASP A 115 9.12 -20.24 16.19
CA ASP A 115 7.71 -20.21 16.56
C ASP A 115 6.82 -20.74 15.42
N LEU A 116 7.27 -20.62 14.17
CA LEU A 116 6.54 -21.09 13.00
C LEU A 116 6.39 -22.61 12.97
N ASP A 117 7.42 -23.35 13.38
CA ASP A 117 7.36 -24.81 13.47
C ASP A 117 6.34 -25.25 14.53
N TYR A 118 6.41 -24.64 15.71
CA TYR A 118 5.42 -24.88 16.77
C TYR A 118 4.00 -24.53 16.32
N TYR A 119 3.82 -23.43 15.59
CA TYR A 119 2.53 -23.04 15.04
C TYR A 119 2.02 -24.02 14.00
N ARG A 120 2.88 -24.56 13.13
CA ARG A 120 2.48 -25.56 12.11
C ARG A 120 1.90 -26.83 12.75
N GLU A 121 2.38 -27.20 13.92
CA GLU A 121 1.87 -28.36 14.68
C GLU A 121 0.62 -28.01 15.51
N THR A 122 0.64 -26.89 16.22
CA THR A 122 -0.35 -26.60 17.27
C THR A 122 -1.41 -25.57 16.90
N HIS A 123 -1.22 -24.85 15.79
CA HIS A 123 -2.04 -23.72 15.35
C HIS A 123 -2.14 -22.57 16.38
N ASN A 124 -1.25 -22.54 17.38
CA ASN A 124 -1.25 -21.52 18.43
C ASN A 124 -0.64 -20.20 17.93
N LYS A 125 -1.45 -19.13 17.92
CA LYS A 125 -1.05 -17.80 17.42
C LYS A 125 -0.46 -16.87 18.48
N GLY A 126 -0.47 -17.27 19.76
CA GLY A 126 -0.17 -16.38 20.89
C GLY A 126 1.20 -15.72 20.79
N LYS A 127 2.20 -16.43 20.28
CA LYS A 127 3.59 -15.95 20.15
C LYS A 127 3.74 -14.80 19.15
N PHE A 128 2.90 -14.74 18.11
CA PHE A 128 2.99 -13.73 17.06
C PHE A 128 2.35 -12.39 17.44
N THR A 129 1.53 -12.34 18.50
CA THR A 129 0.81 -11.12 18.90
C THR A 129 1.75 -9.95 19.20
N THR A 130 2.93 -10.23 19.76
CA THR A 130 3.95 -9.21 20.08
C THR A 130 4.57 -8.57 18.83
N PHE A 131 4.42 -9.19 17.66
CA PHE A 131 4.93 -8.65 16.40
C PHE A 131 4.11 -7.47 15.86
N LYS A 132 2.91 -7.23 16.42
CA LYS A 132 2.11 -6.03 16.06
C LYS A 132 2.89 -4.73 16.31
N THR A 133 3.69 -4.68 17.37
CA THR A 133 4.55 -3.53 17.67
C THR A 133 5.65 -3.33 16.63
N ASP A 134 6.25 -4.41 16.12
CA ASP A 134 7.25 -4.33 15.05
C ASP A 134 6.62 -3.82 13.74
N ILE A 135 5.40 -4.27 13.42
CA ILE A 135 4.62 -3.77 12.30
C ILE A 135 4.37 -2.26 12.47
N GLU A 136 3.85 -1.85 13.63
CA GLU A 136 3.56 -0.46 13.96
C GLU A 136 4.77 0.46 13.77
N ILE A 137 5.93 0.06 14.28
CA ILE A 137 7.20 0.81 14.11
C ILE A 137 7.58 0.96 12.63
N LEU A 138 7.34 -0.06 11.81
CA LEU A 138 7.67 -0.03 10.38
C LEU A 138 6.65 0.78 9.56
N THR A 139 5.40 0.85 10.00
CA THR A 139 4.31 1.50 9.27
C THR A 139 3.99 2.92 9.73
N MET A 140 4.44 3.32 10.92
CA MET A 140 4.18 4.64 11.52
C MET A 140 2.68 4.99 11.51
N GLU A 141 1.87 4.20 12.20
CA GLU A 141 0.40 4.30 12.21
C GLU A 141 -0.23 4.24 10.81
N GLY A 142 0.48 3.58 9.88
CA GLY A 142 0.09 3.45 8.48
C GLY A 142 0.43 4.65 7.60
N ARG A 143 1.17 5.65 8.08
CA ARG A 143 1.45 6.89 7.32
C ARG A 143 2.73 6.87 6.51
N ILE A 144 3.57 5.85 6.69
CA ILE A 144 4.92 5.78 6.08
C ILE A 144 4.95 5.95 4.55
N ALA A 145 3.86 5.60 3.86
CA ALA A 145 3.76 5.67 2.41
C ALA A 145 2.97 6.89 1.90
N GLU A 146 2.49 7.76 2.79
CA GLU A 146 1.81 8.99 2.42
C GLU A 146 2.82 10.00 1.84
N GLU A 147 2.59 10.42 0.60
CA GLU A 147 3.32 11.51 -0.04
C GLU A 147 2.29 12.54 -0.52
N TYR A 148 2.40 13.76 -0.01
CA TYR A 148 1.44 14.82 -0.30
C TYR A 148 2.06 15.87 -1.21
N PRO A 149 1.41 16.17 -2.34
CA PRO A 149 1.95 17.13 -3.29
C PRO A 149 2.10 18.50 -2.64
N LYS A 150 3.28 19.10 -2.85
CA LYS A 150 3.66 20.39 -2.30
C LYS A 150 4.20 21.29 -3.41
N LEU A 151 3.65 22.50 -3.48
CA LEU A 151 4.14 23.55 -4.36
C LEU A 151 5.57 23.95 -3.95
N ILE A 152 6.50 23.88 -4.91
CA ILE A 152 7.91 24.26 -4.69
C ILE A 152 8.24 25.62 -5.29
N VAL A 153 7.42 26.09 -6.25
CA VAL A 153 7.54 27.44 -6.82
C VAL A 153 6.76 28.46 -5.99
N ILE A 154 7.27 29.68 -5.90
CA ILE A 154 6.54 30.78 -5.25
C ILE A 154 5.32 31.20 -6.08
N LYS A 155 4.27 31.71 -5.43
CA LYS A 155 2.98 32.03 -6.06
C LYS A 155 3.09 32.93 -7.30
N ASN A 156 3.97 33.92 -7.28
CA ASN A 156 4.17 34.83 -8.42
C ASN A 156 4.78 34.11 -9.63
N VAL A 157 5.62 33.11 -9.42
CA VAL A 157 6.18 32.29 -10.50
C VAL A 157 5.08 31.39 -11.08
N LEU A 158 4.27 30.76 -10.23
CA LEU A 158 3.12 29.97 -10.68
C LEU A 158 2.15 30.80 -11.54
N GLN A 159 1.85 32.03 -11.14
CA GLN A 159 1.02 32.96 -11.92
C GLN A 159 1.63 33.29 -13.29
N LYS A 160 2.95 33.46 -13.37
CA LYS A 160 3.63 33.69 -14.64
C LYS A 160 3.54 32.48 -15.55
N ILE A 161 3.83 31.28 -15.03
CA ILE A 161 3.73 30.01 -15.77
C ILE A 161 2.32 29.85 -16.35
N HIS A 162 1.29 30.18 -15.56
CA HIS A 162 -0.10 30.19 -16.00
C HIS A 162 -0.38 31.25 -17.09
N SER A 163 0.05 32.50 -16.90
CA SER A 163 -0.13 33.57 -17.90
C SER A 163 0.58 33.29 -19.24
N MET A 164 1.65 32.48 -19.21
CA MET A 164 2.38 32.05 -20.40
C MET A 164 1.70 30.88 -21.12
N GLY A 165 0.62 30.33 -20.58
CA GLY A 165 -0.11 29.20 -21.16
C GLY A 165 0.61 27.85 -21.04
N ILE A 166 1.66 27.75 -20.21
CA ILE A 166 2.39 26.49 -19.98
C ILE A 166 1.49 25.47 -19.27
N ILE A 167 0.66 25.98 -18.35
CA ILE A 167 -0.37 25.22 -17.66
C ILE A 167 -1.73 25.88 -17.89
N ASN A 168 -2.81 25.09 -17.88
CA ASN A 168 -4.16 25.62 -18.04
C ASN A 168 -4.73 26.13 -16.69
N ASP A 169 -5.93 26.72 -16.71
CA ASP A 169 -6.60 27.22 -15.50
C ASP A 169 -6.80 26.12 -14.44
N PHE A 170 -7.09 24.90 -14.89
CA PHE A 170 -7.35 23.77 -14.00
C PHE A 170 -6.06 23.28 -13.31
N ASP A 171 -4.98 23.11 -14.06
CA ASP A 171 -3.64 22.83 -13.56
C ASP A 171 -3.22 23.87 -12.51
N TYR A 172 -3.46 25.15 -12.80
CA TYR A 172 -3.14 26.25 -11.88
C TYR A 172 -3.93 26.13 -10.57
N LEU A 173 -5.23 25.83 -10.64
CA LEU A 173 -6.06 25.62 -9.45
C LEU A 173 -5.60 24.40 -8.63
N ILE A 174 -5.23 23.30 -9.28
CA ILE A 174 -4.68 22.11 -8.61
C ILE A 174 -3.35 22.44 -7.93
N ALA A 175 -2.43 23.14 -8.60
CA ALA A 175 -1.15 23.53 -8.05
C ALA A 175 -1.30 24.36 -6.76
N LEU A 176 -2.32 25.24 -6.69
CA LEU A 176 -2.63 26.01 -5.48
C LEU A 176 -3.12 25.15 -4.30
N LYS A 177 -3.64 23.94 -4.55
CA LYS A 177 -4.06 22.99 -3.50
C LYS A 177 -2.94 22.05 -3.05
N CYS A 178 -1.80 22.04 -3.74
CA CYS A 178 -0.61 21.27 -3.39
C CYS A 178 0.12 21.93 -2.20
N THR A 179 -0.42 21.76 -1.00
CA THR A 179 0.10 22.42 0.23
C THR A 179 1.04 21.53 1.04
N GLY A 180 1.27 20.28 0.61
CA GLY A 180 1.91 19.24 1.41
C GLY A 180 1.02 18.70 2.54
N LYS A 181 -0.26 19.08 2.57
CA LYS A 181 -1.26 18.59 3.55
C LYS A 181 -2.44 17.87 2.92
N ASN A 182 -2.71 18.13 1.63
CA ASN A 182 -3.81 17.50 0.91
C ASN A 182 -3.26 16.35 0.10
N SER A 183 -3.84 15.17 0.26
CA SER A 183 -3.61 14.01 -0.59
C SER A 183 -4.20 14.21 -1.99
N PRO A 184 -3.72 13.47 -3.01
CA PRO A 184 -4.35 13.47 -4.34
C PRO A 184 -5.86 13.16 -4.30
N LEU A 185 -6.30 12.29 -3.39
CA LEU A 185 -7.71 11.95 -3.20
C LEU A 185 -8.53 13.11 -2.61
N GLU A 186 -7.97 13.85 -1.64
CA GLU A 186 -8.64 15.04 -1.12
C GLU A 186 -8.76 16.12 -2.20
N ILE A 187 -7.73 16.29 -3.03
CA ILE A 187 -7.76 17.22 -4.16
C ILE A 187 -8.85 16.80 -5.17
N SER A 188 -9.03 15.51 -5.46
CA SER A 188 -10.07 15.05 -6.38
C SER A 188 -11.47 15.36 -5.87
N HIS A 189 -11.72 15.18 -4.57
CA HIS A 189 -12.99 15.59 -3.96
C HIS A 189 -13.21 17.11 -3.98
N MET A 190 -12.16 17.93 -3.86
CA MET A 190 -12.30 19.39 -3.91
C MET A 190 -12.75 19.92 -5.28
N PHE A 191 -12.42 19.19 -6.35
CA PHE A 191 -12.69 19.62 -7.73
C PHE A 191 -13.75 18.78 -8.44
N ASP A 192 -14.40 17.85 -7.73
CA ASP A 192 -15.37 16.90 -8.29
C ASP A 192 -14.84 16.19 -9.54
N LYS A 193 -13.58 15.75 -9.47
CA LYS A 193 -12.87 15.07 -10.55
C LYS A 193 -12.58 13.64 -10.19
N THR A 194 -12.42 12.81 -11.22
CA THR A 194 -11.88 11.48 -11.01
C THR A 194 -10.45 11.61 -10.51
N ARG A 195 -10.06 10.64 -9.71
CA ARG A 195 -8.72 10.57 -9.17
C ARG A 195 -7.65 10.42 -10.26
N MET A 196 -7.97 9.72 -11.34
CA MET A 196 -7.08 9.53 -12.49
C MET A 196 -6.81 10.87 -13.18
N GLU A 197 -7.84 11.70 -13.40
CA GLU A 197 -7.65 13.07 -13.91
C GLU A 197 -6.71 13.88 -13.00
N ILE A 198 -6.95 13.88 -11.68
CA ILE A 198 -6.06 14.58 -10.75
C ILE A 198 -4.63 14.03 -10.78
N HIS A 199 -4.47 12.71 -10.91
CA HIS A 199 -3.15 12.11 -10.99
C HIS A 199 -2.39 12.59 -12.23
N ASP A 200 -3.06 12.65 -13.39
CA ASP A 200 -2.47 13.16 -14.63
C ASP A 200 -2.06 14.63 -14.50
N ASN A 201 -2.90 15.47 -13.89
CA ASN A 201 -2.56 16.88 -13.62
C ASN A 201 -1.37 16.99 -12.67
N LEU A 202 -1.35 16.24 -11.57
CA LEU A 202 -0.24 16.26 -10.61
C LEU A 202 1.06 15.76 -11.23
N GLN A 203 0.99 14.73 -12.08
CA GLN A 203 2.14 14.20 -12.80
C GLN A 203 2.69 15.24 -13.78
N LYS A 204 1.82 15.91 -14.55
CA LYS A 204 2.21 17.04 -15.41
C LYS A 204 2.89 18.16 -14.60
N LEU A 205 2.31 18.56 -13.47
CA LEU A 205 2.88 19.60 -12.61
C LEU A 205 4.23 19.19 -12.02
N LYS A 206 4.42 17.91 -11.71
CA LYS A 206 5.69 17.35 -11.21
C LYS A 206 6.77 17.37 -12.30
N GLU A 207 6.42 16.97 -13.52
CA GLU A 207 7.33 16.98 -14.69
C GLU A 207 7.79 18.39 -15.05
N LEU A 208 6.95 19.40 -14.81
CA LEU A 208 7.29 20.81 -14.97
C LEU A 208 8.05 21.41 -13.78
N GLU A 209 8.41 20.60 -12.77
CA GLU A 209 9.09 21.03 -11.54
C GLU A 209 8.31 22.13 -10.77
N ILE A 210 6.97 22.12 -10.86
CA ILE A 210 6.10 23.06 -10.16
C ILE A 210 5.78 22.56 -8.74
N ILE A 211 5.65 21.24 -8.60
CA ILE A 211 5.38 20.56 -7.33
C ILE A 211 6.41 19.47 -7.05
N SER A 212 6.54 19.10 -5.78
CA SER A 212 7.20 17.87 -5.33
C SER A 212 6.21 17.00 -4.55
N PHE A 213 6.57 15.73 -4.34
CA PHE A 213 5.87 14.80 -3.47
C PHE A 213 6.73 14.47 -2.25
#